data_AF-A0A848ZNG3-F1
#
_entry.id   AF-A0A848ZNG3-F1
#
_cell.length_a   1.000
_cell.length_b   1.000
_cell.length_c   1.000
_cell.angle_alpha   90.00
_cell.angle_beta   90.00
_cell.angle_gamma   90.00
#
_symmetry.space_group_name_H-M   'P 1'
#
loop_
_entity.id
_entity.type
_entity.pdbx_description
1 polymer ?
#
loop_
_entity_poly.entity_id
_entity_poly.type
_entity_poly.pdbx_seq_one_letter_code
_entity_poly.pdbx_strand_id
1 'polypeptide(L)' 'MQDVPDSIETTIIPSTEHPEGVGETATPMVAGAIANAFLRLTGKRLRHLPFTSDRVLEALNS' A
#
# COMPACT_ATOMS: atom_id res chain seq x y z
N MET A 1 17.52 1.63 6.31
CA MET A 1 16.61 1.17 5.24
C MET A 1 15.70 2.36 4.95
N GLN A 2 15.97 3.15 3.90
CA GLN A 2 15.29 4.45 3.69
C GLN A 2 13.88 4.30 3.09
N ASP A 3 13.61 3.21 2.39
CA ASP A 3 12.36 3.01 1.63
C ASP A 3 11.21 2.39 2.45
N VAL A 4 11.43 2.12 3.75
CA VAL A 4 10.45 1.51 4.65
C VAL A 4 10.16 2.51 5.77
N PRO A 5 8.88 2.70 6.18
CA PRO A 5 8.55 3.62 7.26
C PRO A 5 9.20 3.21 8.59
N ASP A 6 9.42 4.19 9.46
CA ASP A 6 10.00 3.99 10.79
C ASP A 6 9.12 3.10 11.70
N SER A 7 7.81 3.02 11.42
CA SER A 7 6.84 2.22 12.18
C SER A 7 5.97 1.36 11.27
N ILE A 8 5.82 0.09 11.64
CA ILE A 8 4.83 -0.85 11.09
C ILE A 8 4.02 -1.40 12.25
N GLU A 9 2.71 -1.16 12.24
CA GLU A 9 1.79 -1.67 13.26
C GLU A 9 1.06 -2.92 12.75
N THR A 10 0.93 -3.93 13.61
CA THR A 10 0.23 -5.18 13.31
C THR A 10 -0.76 -5.46 14.44
N THR A 11 -2.02 -5.74 14.08
CA THR A 11 -3.04 -6.19 15.03
C THR A 11 -3.49 -7.59 14.66
N ILE A 12 -3.45 -8.52 15.63
CA ILE A 12 -4.00 -9.87 15.48
C ILE A 12 -5.42 -9.87 16.01
N ILE A 13 -6.39 -10.14 15.13
CA ILE A 13 -7.80 -10.26 15.51
C ILE A 13 -8.05 -11.68 16.02
N PRO A 14 -8.61 -11.88 17.22
CA PRO A 14 -8.89 -13.21 17.76
C PRO A 14 -9.85 -14.01 16.86
N SER A 15 -9.55 -15.29 16.66
CA SER A 15 -10.38 -16.24 15.92
C SER A 15 -10.37 -17.61 16.63
N THR A 16 -11.50 -18.31 16.60
CA THR A 16 -11.63 -19.70 17.09
C THR A 16 -11.49 -20.74 15.97
N GLU A 17 -11.35 -20.30 14.71
CA GLU A 17 -11.20 -21.17 13.55
C GLU A 17 -9.81 -21.83 13.49
N HIS A 18 -9.68 -22.88 12.69
CA HIS A 18 -8.40 -23.53 12.45
C HIS A 18 -7.37 -22.51 11.86
N PRO A 19 -6.10 -22.51 12.31
CA PRO A 19 -5.09 -21.60 11.78
C PRO A 19 -4.84 -21.77 10.29
N GLU A 20 -4.68 -20.65 9.57
CA GLU A 20 -4.40 -20.61 8.14
C GLU A 20 -3.08 -19.89 7.85
N GLY A 21 -2.58 -20.02 6.61
CA GLY A 21 -1.37 -19.31 6.16
C GLY A 21 -1.57 -17.80 6.04
N VAL A 22 -0.58 -17.02 6.49
CA VAL A 22 -0.61 -15.54 6.48
C VAL A 22 0.54 -14.89 5.68
N GLY A 23 1.48 -15.69 5.17
CA GLY A 23 2.73 -15.17 4.60
C GLY A 23 2.57 -14.25 3.39
N GLU A 24 1.54 -14.45 2.58
CA GLU A 24 1.30 -13.68 1.34
C GLU A 24 0.19 -12.64 1.49
N THR A 25 -0.55 -12.63 2.60
CA THR A 25 -1.80 -11.85 2.74
C THR A 25 -1.55 -10.34 2.69
N ALA A 26 -0.43 -9.86 3.21
CA ALA A 26 -0.13 -8.42 3.25
C ALA A 26 0.29 -7.86 1.88
N THR A 27 1.11 -8.59 1.14
CA THR A 27 1.75 -8.15 -0.12
C THR A 27 0.78 -7.56 -1.15
N PRO A 28 -0.36 -8.20 -1.51
CA PRO A 28 -1.24 -7.67 -2.54
C PRO A 28 -1.97 -6.39 -2.12
N MET A 29 -2.09 -6.11 -0.82
CA MET A 29 -2.86 -4.98 -0.30
C MET A 29 -2.05 -3.67 -0.24
N VAL A 30 -0.73 -3.76 -0.09
CA VAL A 30 0.16 -2.59 0.16
C VAL A 30 0.07 -1.55 -0.96
N ALA A 31 0.19 -1.97 -2.22
CA ALA A 31 0.17 -1.06 -3.36
C ALA A 31 -1.18 -0.30 -3.49
N GLY A 32 -2.29 -0.99 -3.25
CA GLY A 32 -3.63 -0.39 -3.27
C GLY A 32 -3.83 0.61 -2.13
N ALA A 33 -3.34 0.30 -0.92
CA ALA A 33 -3.38 1.22 0.21
C ALA A 33 -2.58 2.50 -0.06
N ILE A 34 -1.37 2.38 -0.61
CA ILE A 34 -0.53 3.53 -1.00
C ILE A 34 -1.22 4.37 -2.09
N ALA A 35 -1.80 3.74 -3.12
CA ALA A 35 -2.51 4.45 -4.19
C ALA A 35 -3.72 5.23 -3.67
N ASN A 36 -4.47 4.66 -2.71
CA ASN A 36 -5.60 5.33 -2.07
C ASN A 36 -5.14 6.50 -1.19
N ALA A 37 -4.03 6.35 -0.44
CA ALA A 37 -3.44 7.43 0.33
C ALA A 37 -2.99 8.59 -0.58
N PHE A 38 -2.34 8.29 -1.71
CA PHE A 38 -1.98 9.26 -2.72
C PHE A 38 -3.20 10.00 -3.29
N LEU A 39 -4.29 9.29 -3.60
CA LEU A 39 -5.55 9.89 -4.04
C LEU A 39 -6.14 10.82 -2.98
N ARG A 40 -6.15 10.39 -1.72
CA ARG A 40 -6.66 11.19 -0.61
C ARG A 40 -5.85 12.47 -0.39
N LEU A 41 -4.53 12.41 -0.60
CA LEU A 41 -3.62 13.55 -0.43
C LEU A 41 -3.67 14.53 -1.62
N THR A 42 -3.77 14.03 -2.84
CA THR A 42 -3.51 14.83 -4.06
C THR A 42 -4.74 15.02 -4.94
N GLY A 43 -5.80 14.22 -4.76
CA GLY A 43 -6.95 14.16 -5.68
C GLY A 43 -6.66 13.43 -7.00
N LYS A 44 -5.41 12.99 -7.25
CA LYS A 44 -4.97 12.29 -8.47
C LYS A 44 -4.87 10.79 -8.24
N ARG A 45 -4.98 9.99 -9.30
CA ARG A 45 -5.04 8.51 -9.19
C ARG A 45 -3.81 7.87 -9.82
N LEU A 46 -3.15 7.00 -9.06
CA LEU A 46 -2.15 6.05 -9.58
C LEU A 46 -2.85 4.73 -9.92
N ARG A 47 -2.75 4.28 -11.17
CA ARG A 47 -3.40 3.04 -11.65
C ARG A 47 -2.45 2.00 -12.23
N HIS A 48 -1.20 2.37 -12.47
CA HIS A 48 -0.23 1.50 -13.12
C HIS A 48 1.00 1.34 -12.22
N LEU A 49 1.30 0.10 -11.83
CA LEU A 49 2.50 -0.24 -11.06
C LEU A 49 3.70 -0.48 -12.00
N PRO A 50 4.95 -0.29 -11.52
CA PRO A 50 5.32 0.37 -10.27
C PRO A 50 5.06 1.89 -10.29
N PHE A 51 4.97 2.49 -9.11
CA PHE A 51 4.84 3.95 -8.90
C PHE A 51 6.20 4.63 -8.98
N THR A 52 6.82 4.61 -10.17
CA THR A 52 8.09 5.32 -10.40
C THR A 52 7.91 6.83 -10.26
N SER A 53 8.99 7.55 -9.91
CA SER A 53 8.96 9.01 -9.75
C SER A 53 8.39 9.72 -10.99
N ASP A 54 8.74 9.28 -12.20
CA ASP A 54 8.23 9.86 -13.45
C ASP A 54 6.71 9.71 -13.58
N ARG A 55 6.16 8.52 -13.27
CA ARG A 55 4.72 8.26 -13.32
C ARG A 55 3.96 9.02 -12.23
N VAL A 56 4.58 9.19 -11.06
CA VAL A 56 4.01 10.01 -9.98
C VAL A 56 3.95 11.47 -10.41
N LEU A 57 5.03 12.00 -11.00
CA LEU A 57 5.09 13.37 -11.49
C LEU A 57 4.09 13.61 -12.63
N GLU A 58 3.95 12.67 -13.56
CA GLU A 58 2.94 12.71 -14.63
C GLU A 58 1.52 12.77 -14.04
N ALA A 59 1.20 11.92 -13.07
CA ALA A 59 -0.12 11.91 -12.43
C ALA A 59 -0.42 13.22 -11.68
N LEU A 60 0.59 13.85 -11.05
CA LEU A 60 0.44 15.14 -10.37
C LEU A 60 0.17 16.30 -11.33
N ASN A 61 0.72 16.23 -12.54
CA ASN A 61 0.58 17.27 -13.57
C ASN A 61 -0.66 17.09 -14.49
N SER A 62 -1.37 15.96 -14.36
CA SER A 62 -2.66 15.72 -15.04
C SER A 62 -3.81 16.50 -14.41
#